data_AF-A0A382LXU4-F1
#
_entry.id   AF-A0A382LXU4-F1
#
_cell.length_a   1.000
_cell.length_b   1.000
_cell.length_c   1.000
_cell.angle_alpha   90.00
_cell.angle_beta   90.00
_cell.angle_gamma   90.00
#
_symmetry.space_group_name_H-M   'P 1'
#
loop_
_entity.id
_entity.type
_entity.pdbx_description
1 polymer ?
#
loop_
_entity_poly.entity_id
_entity_poly.type
_entity_poly.pdbx_seq_one_letter_code
_entity_poly.pdbx_strand_id
1 'polypeptide(L)' 'VEAEIRSNFPDMEVELEEGRHGVFKVFLDGKKIFGRIPLFGSFPREGEITDKIQNMMGNQ' A
#
# COMPACT_ATOMS: atom_id res chain seq x y z
N VAL A 1 2.54 -6.72 3.69
CA VAL A 1 2.01 -5.82 2.64
C VAL A 1 1.81 -6.52 1.31
N GLU A 2 2.82 -6.89 0.52
CA GLU A 2 2.55 -7.52 -0.81
C GLU A 2 1.71 -8.81 -0.70
N ALA A 3 2.18 -9.79 0.08
CA ALA A 3 1.48 -11.05 0.29
C ALA A 3 0.05 -10.86 0.84
N GLU A 4 -0.13 -9.85 1.70
CA GLU A 4 -1.41 -9.48 2.30
C GLU A 4 -2.38 -8.91 1.26
N ILE A 5 -1.91 -8.02 0.38
CA ILE A 5 -2.70 -7.47 -0.74
C ILE A 5 -3.11 -8.61 -1.69
N ARG A 6 -2.17 -9.46 -2.11
CA ARG A 6 -2.46 -10.60 -3.00
C ARG A 6 -3.45 -11.59 -2.38
N SER A 7 -3.42 -11.76 -1.07
CA SER A 7 -4.37 -12.64 -0.37
C SER A 7 -5.79 -12.06 -0.31
N ASN A 8 -5.94 -10.74 -0.22
CA ASN A 8 -7.25 -10.08 -0.10
C ASN A 8 -7.85 -9.68 -1.46
N PHE A 9 -6.99 -9.42 -2.45
CA PHE A 9 -7.37 -8.98 -3.79
C PHE A 9 -6.62 -9.83 -4.83
N PRO A 10 -7.05 -11.09 -5.04
CA PRO A 10 -6.32 -12.03 -5.90
C PRO A 10 -6.24 -11.58 -7.37
N ASP A 11 -7.20 -10.76 -7.81
CA ASP A 11 -7.26 -10.24 -9.17
C ASP A 11 -6.50 -8.92 -9.38
N MET A 12 -5.92 -8.34 -8.32
CA MET A 12 -5.13 -7.11 -8.44
C MET A 12 -3.71 -7.40 -8.97
N GLU A 13 -3.29 -6.59 -9.93
CA GLU A 13 -1.90 -6.51 -10.33
C GLU A 13 -1.10 -5.77 -9.26
N VAL A 14 -0.03 -6.41 -8.76
CA VAL A 14 0.84 -5.85 -7.71
C VAL A 14 2.27 -5.90 -8.20
N GLU A 15 2.88 -4.73 -8.30
CA GLU A 15 4.28 -4.54 -8.65
C GLU A 15 5.09 -4.07 -7.44
N LEU A 16 6.32 -4.56 -7.33
CA LEU A 16 7.28 -4.11 -6.32
C LEU A 16 8.40 -3.32 -6.97
N GLU A 17 8.55 -2.08 -6.54
CA GLU A 17 9.66 -1.22 -6.96
C GLU A 17 10.64 -1.00 -5.81
N GLU A 18 11.93 -1.22 -6.07
CA GLU A 18 12.97 -0.88 -5.10
C GLU A 18 13.11 0.64 -4.96
N GLY A 19 12.71 1.15 -3.79
CA GLY A 19 12.89 2.54 -3.42
C GLY A 19 14.33 2.87 -2.98
N ARG A 20 14.64 4.16 -2.88
CA ARG A 20 15.92 4.66 -2.34
C ARG A 20 15.75 5.32 -0.98
N HIS A 21 16.85 5.35 -0.23
CA HIS A 21 17.00 6.08 1.04
C HIS A 21 16.04 5.66 2.16
N GLY A 22 15.43 4.46 2.13
CA GLY A 22 14.50 4.01 3.18
C GLY A 22 13.10 4.62 3.09
N VAL A 23 12.75 5.18 1.93
CA VAL A 23 11.40 5.63 1.60
C VAL A 23 10.50 4.42 1.34
N PHE A 24 9.27 4.47 1.84
CA PHE A 24 8.25 3.45 1.55
C PHE A 24 6.97 4.15 1.11
N LYS A 25 6.43 3.78 -0.05
CA LYS A 25 5.20 4.36 -0.61
C LYS A 25 4.34 3.23 -1.16
N VAL A 26 3.02 3.41 -1.07
CA VAL A 26 2.04 2.52 -1.70
C VAL A 26 1.12 3.37 -2.56
N PHE A 27 0.92 2.91 -3.79
CA PHE A 27 0.05 3.55 -4.77
C PHE A 27 -1.05 2.57 -5.17
N LEU A 28 -2.25 3.11 -5.42
CA LEU A 28 -3.37 2.41 -6.02
C LEU A 28 -3.78 3.21 -7.25
N ASP A 29 -3.73 2.61 -8.44
CA ASP A 29 -4.03 3.27 -9.73
C ASP A 29 -3.30 4.61 -9.90
N GLY A 30 -2.00 4.65 -9.55
CA GLY A 30 -1.17 5.85 -9.61
C GLY A 30 -1.42 6.88 -8.49
N LYS A 31 -2.45 6.70 -7.65
CA LYS A 31 -2.73 7.57 -6.51
C LYS A 31 -2.01 7.06 -5.26
N LYS A 32 -1.20 7.91 -4.62
CA LYS A 32 -0.52 7.57 -3.36
C LYS A 32 -1.55 7.38 -2.24
N ILE A 33 -1.62 6.18 -1.67
CA ILE A 33 -2.52 5.85 -0.55
C ILE A 33 -1.79 5.75 0.79
N PHE A 34 -0.47 5.51 0.75
CA PHE A 34 0.38 5.48 1.94
C PHE A 34 1.79 5.99 1.61
N GLY A 35 2.43 6.61 2.59
CA GLY A 35 3.81 7.05 2.47
C GLY A 35 4.50 7.20 3.82
N ARG A 36 5.74 6.73 3.87
CA ARG A 36 6.68 6.91 4.97
C ARG A 36 7.98 7.47 4.41
N ILE A 37 8.52 8.48 5.08
CA ILE A 37 9.85 9.01 4.81
C ILE A 37 10.83 8.54 5.90
N PRO A 38 12.14 8.53 5.63
CA PRO A 38 13.13 8.21 6.64
C PRO A 38 13.02 9.18 7.82
N LEU A 39 13.23 8.67 9.04
CA LEU A 39 13.18 9.44 10.30
C LEU A 39 11.80 9.95 10.73
N PHE A 40 10.76 9.88 9.88
CA PHE A 40 9.40 10.29 10.24
C PHE A 40 8.37 9.27 9.75
N GLY A 41 7.57 8.75 10.69
CA GLY A 41 6.50 7.80 10.41
C GLY A 41 6.89 6.33 10.54
N SER A 42 5.86 5.50 10.65
CA SER A 42 5.96 4.06 10.84
C SER A 42 5.62 3.31 9.55
N PHE A 43 6.06 2.05 9.45
CA PHE A 43 5.49 1.15 8.46
C PHE A 43 3.99 0.95 8.74
N PRO A 44 3.20 0.60 7.70
CA PRO A 44 1.79 0.34 7.91
C PRO A 44 1.60 -0.83 8.87
N ARG A 45 0.53 -0.78 9.66
CA ARG A 45 0.11 -1.92 10.47
C ARG A 45 -0.48 -3.00 9.57
N GLU A 46 -0.56 -4.23 10.10
CA GLU A 46 -1.34 -5.30 9.47
C GLU A 46 -2.77 -4.83 9.24
N GLY A 47 -3.31 -5.07 8.04
CA GLY A 47 -4.63 -4.64 7.60
C GLY A 47 -4.71 -3.19 7.10
N GLU A 48 -3.77 -2.31 7.48
CA GLU A 48 -3.93 -0.87 7.23
C GLU A 48 -4.01 -0.52 5.73
N ILE A 49 -3.22 -1.20 4.90
CA ILE A 49 -3.21 -0.96 3.46
C ILE A 49 -4.45 -1.57 2.81
N THR A 50 -4.85 -2.78 3.20
CA THR A 50 -6.03 -3.44 2.64
C THR A 50 -7.31 -2.70 3.02
N ASP A 51 -7.41 -2.18 4.24
CA ASP A 51 -8.53 -1.34 4.69
C ASP A 51 -8.64 -0.05 3.85
N LYS A 52 -7.49 0.59 3.55
CA LYS A 52 -7.47 1.78 2.68
C LYS A 52 -7.95 1.46 1.27
N ILE A 53 -7.53 0.32 0.71
CA ILE A 53 -7.96 -0.14 -0.62
C ILE A 53 -9.47 -0.39 -0.61
N GLN A 54 -10.00 -1.16 0.35
CA GLN A 54 -11.44 -1.43 0.46
C GLN A 54 -12.27 -0.14 0.57
N ASN A 55 -11.85 0.81 1.40
CA ASN A 55 -12.54 2.10 1.53
C ASN A 55 -12.53 2.94 0.24
N MET A 56 -11.52 2.78 -0.61
CA MET A 56 -11.45 3.49 -1.90
C MET A 56 -12.27 2.81 -2.99
N MET A 57 -12.38 1.48 -2.97
CA MET A 57 -13.21 0.72 -3.92
C MET A 57 -14.70 0.74 -3.56
N GLY A 58 -15.03 0.73 -2.26
CA GLY A 58 -16.41 0.66 -1.76
C GLY A 58 -17.16 1.99 -1.70
N ASN A 59 -16.50 3.12 -1.98
CA ASN A 59 -17.13 4.45 -2.09
C ASN A 59 -17.61 4.75 -3.52
N GLN A 60 -18.13 3.75 -4.24
CA GLN A 60 -18.82 3.91 -5.53
C GLN A 60 -20.31 3.66 -5.40
#